data_AF-A0A1D2MCH3-F1
#
_entry.id   AF-A0A1D2MCH3-F1
#
_cell.length_a   1.000
_cell.length_b   1.000
_cell.length_c   1.000
_cell.angle_alpha   90.00
_cell.angle_beta   90.00
_cell.angle_gamma   90.00
#
_symmetry.space_group_name_H-M   'P 1'
#
loop_
_entity.id
_entity.type
_entity.pdbx_description
1 polymer ?
#
loop_
_entity_poly.entity_id
_entity_poly.type
_entity_poly.pdbx_seq_one_letter_code
_entity_poly.pdbx_strand_id
1 'polypeptide(L)'
;MRNGRMLAEDTPSNLLSTFNCTLLEDVTLKLCRADESSNKNVTDIISACNQKVKNFKFKSSWKETIESTVAKHQGIPVGLFKRSTEFDNTNTGDVEITRKMSNISKTSRLNDIYHNLRKVQGITMVQALNVLRQKIFLAFFLLLPTIQGSCMFNTMGWKPREMNIGVVNEEVLNWTSLCSAEHFLKDSCDLTFLSCKYLQEIEIPMNSVKQARIKVYDGDLKEYVASLFMLQDFLESYGAFLERLAESCQMNGIIAKIPIEFKTPVYGSLDDSYTEFMVPGIIFCFSFMLTSSITAILYITDRENGTLLRGQVAGLKTMHILLGYITTQGLLGILQIVLWSMTCYIWLGYSVRGPIWLYFLICLLVCICAIAFGLLLGIVCSDSVQAMVIQIFLGLFIFLYGGFIFAGATWPLEAFPTFARYIGYFVPITLPTLSIRSVVVRGLTLTHPLVWPGVVSIITWILVLVLCLTVIIPN
;
A
#
# COMPACT_ATOMS: atom_id res chain seq x y z
N MET A 1 10.76 35.41 -14.00
CA MET A 1 9.52 34.75 -13.53
C MET A 1 9.48 34.74 -12.02
N ARG A 2 8.31 34.83 -11.39
CA ARG A 2 8.10 34.66 -9.94
C ARG A 2 6.74 34.00 -9.71
N ASN A 3 6.63 33.03 -8.79
CA ASN A 3 5.37 32.31 -8.50
C ASN A 3 4.69 31.69 -9.73
N GLY A 4 5.46 31.28 -10.74
CA GLY A 4 4.92 30.71 -11.99
C GLY A 4 4.30 31.73 -12.96
N ARG A 5 4.40 33.05 -12.70
CA ARG A 5 4.08 34.11 -13.67
C ARG A 5 5.32 34.77 -14.26
N MET A 6 5.25 35.15 -15.53
CA MET A 6 6.21 36.10 -16.10
C MET A 6 5.88 37.51 -15.62
N LEU A 7 6.89 38.20 -15.08
CA LEU A 7 6.77 39.58 -14.61
C LEU A 7 7.01 40.56 -15.77
N ALA A 8 7.99 40.26 -16.62
CA ALA A 8 8.31 40.95 -17.86
C ALA A 8 9.08 39.99 -18.78
N GLU A 9 8.95 40.16 -20.09
CA GLU A 9 9.68 39.42 -21.13
C GLU A 9 10.09 40.43 -22.21
N ASP A 10 11.38 40.77 -22.28
CA ASP A 10 11.96 41.65 -23.28
C ASP A 10 13.49 41.45 -23.33
N THR A 11 14.17 42.02 -24.33
CA THR A 11 15.63 41.98 -24.45
C THR A 11 16.33 42.75 -23.31
N PRO A 12 17.56 42.38 -22.90
CA PRO A 12 18.25 43.02 -21.77
C PRO A 12 18.39 44.54 -21.95
N SER A 13 18.71 44.99 -23.17
CA SER A 13 18.87 46.39 -23.53
C SER A 13 17.57 47.19 -23.37
N ASN A 14 16.43 46.60 -23.78
CA ASN A 14 15.12 47.21 -23.65
C ASN A 14 14.65 47.26 -22.20
N LEU A 15 14.96 46.25 -21.39
CA LEU A 15 14.63 46.24 -19.98
C LEU A 15 15.41 47.32 -19.22
N LEU A 16 16.69 47.48 -19.52
CA LEU A 16 17.52 48.52 -18.90
C LEU A 16 17.05 49.93 -19.28
N SER A 17 16.69 50.16 -20.55
CA SER A 17 16.16 51.45 -21.00
C SER A 17 14.76 51.75 -20.45
N THR A 18 13.86 50.76 -20.44
CA THR A 18 12.47 50.91 -19.97
C THR A 18 12.40 51.19 -18.47
N PHE A 19 13.25 50.52 -17.67
CA PHE A 19 13.27 50.69 -16.22
C PHE A 19 14.31 51.71 -15.73
N ASN A 20 15.04 52.34 -16.66
CA ASN A 20 16.10 53.31 -16.43
C ASN A 20 17.08 52.82 -15.36
N CYS A 21 17.66 51.64 -15.62
CA CYS A 21 18.63 50.97 -14.75
C CYS A 21 19.92 50.69 -15.54
N THR A 22 21.05 50.65 -14.84
CA THR A 22 22.35 50.27 -15.42
C THR A 22 22.62 48.77 -15.31
N LEU A 23 22.03 48.10 -14.32
CA LEU A 23 22.19 46.68 -14.03
C LEU A 23 20.85 45.93 -14.12
N LEU A 24 20.90 44.66 -14.55
CA LEU A 24 19.71 43.84 -14.75
C LEU A 24 19.13 43.37 -13.41
N GLU A 25 19.98 43.22 -12.40
CA GLU A 25 19.64 42.93 -11.02
C GLU A 25 18.68 44.00 -10.47
N ASP A 26 18.95 45.29 -10.75
CA ASP A 26 18.09 46.40 -10.32
C ASP A 26 16.71 46.37 -11.01
N VAL A 27 16.66 45.96 -12.28
CA VAL A 27 15.40 45.74 -12.99
C VAL A 27 14.59 44.62 -12.34
N THR A 28 15.23 43.48 -12.04
CA THR A 28 14.56 42.36 -11.38
C THR A 28 14.05 42.73 -9.98
N LEU A 29 14.82 43.50 -9.23
CA LEU A 29 14.45 43.97 -7.90
C LEU A 29 13.28 44.95 -7.94
N LYS A 30 13.27 45.91 -8.89
CA LYS A 30 12.12 46.80 -9.13
C LYS A 30 10.86 46.01 -9.51
N LEU A 31 10.98 45.03 -10.41
CA LEU A 31 9.87 44.16 -10.80
C LEU A 31 9.33 43.35 -9.61
N CYS A 32 10.21 42.79 -8.78
CA CYS A 32 9.81 42.04 -7.59
C CYS A 32 9.12 42.91 -6.53
N ARG A 33 9.60 44.16 -6.30
CA ARG A 33 8.94 45.11 -5.39
C ARG A 33 7.59 45.58 -5.92
N ALA A 34 7.48 45.84 -7.23
CA ALA A 34 6.22 46.18 -7.87
C ALA A 34 5.20 45.03 -7.73
N ASP A 35 5.65 43.79 -7.89
CA ASP A 35 4.84 42.58 -7.72
C ASP A 35 4.26 42.43 -6.30
N GLU A 36 5.08 42.75 -5.30
CA GLU A 36 4.73 42.68 -3.88
C GLU A 36 3.79 43.82 -3.46
N SER A 37 4.00 45.03 -4.01
CA SER A 37 3.11 46.18 -3.80
C SER A 37 1.73 45.98 -4.45
N SER A 38 1.66 45.32 -5.60
CA SER A 38 0.40 44.96 -6.25
C SER A 38 -0.44 44.03 -5.37
N ASN A 39 0.19 43.03 -4.73
CA ASN A 39 -0.51 42.14 -3.80
C ASN A 39 -0.96 42.84 -2.50
N LYS A 40 -0.21 43.82 -1.98
CA LYS A 40 -0.61 44.64 -0.81
C LYS A 40 -1.71 45.64 -1.15
N ASN A 41 -1.64 46.26 -2.34
CA ASN A 41 -2.66 47.19 -2.79
C ASN A 41 -4.01 46.49 -3.01
N VAL A 42 -4.04 45.20 -3.39
CA VAL A 42 -5.31 44.44 -3.51
C VAL A 42 -5.99 44.22 -2.15
N THR A 43 -5.24 44.12 -1.05
CA THR A 43 -5.82 44.03 0.31
C THR A 43 -6.23 45.40 0.86
N ASP A 44 -5.51 46.46 0.51
CA ASP A 44 -5.78 47.81 1.04
C ASP A 44 -6.83 48.60 0.23
N ILE A 45 -6.99 48.31 -1.07
CA ILE A 45 -8.01 48.93 -1.96
C ILE A 45 -9.45 48.55 -1.55
N ILE A 46 -9.64 47.54 -0.71
CA ILE A 46 -10.96 47.25 -0.11
C ILE A 46 -11.38 48.36 0.89
N SER A 47 -10.47 49.26 1.29
CA SER A 47 -10.73 50.26 2.34
C SER A 47 -10.49 51.73 1.99
N ALA A 48 -9.95 52.08 0.82
CA ALA A 48 -9.70 53.49 0.50
C ALA A 48 -9.97 53.84 -0.96
N CYS A 49 -10.96 54.72 -1.16
CA CYS A 49 -11.29 55.31 -2.45
C CYS A 49 -10.30 56.43 -2.81
N ASN A 50 -10.02 56.55 -4.11
CA ASN A 50 -9.37 57.68 -4.81
C ASN A 50 -7.90 57.98 -4.50
N GLN A 51 -7.00 57.29 -5.21
CA GLN A 51 -5.71 57.87 -5.63
C GLN A 51 -5.32 57.38 -7.04
N LYS A 52 -4.93 58.34 -7.90
CA LYS A 52 -4.32 58.08 -9.22
C LYS A 52 -2.93 57.46 -9.02
N VAL A 53 -2.88 56.14 -8.97
CA VAL A 53 -1.63 55.36 -9.03
C VAL A 53 -1.45 54.87 -10.47
N LYS A 54 -0.24 55.02 -11.04
CA LYS A 54 0.11 54.39 -12.32
C LYS A 54 -0.01 52.87 -12.16
N ASN A 55 -1.15 52.31 -12.56
CA ASN A 55 -1.40 50.88 -12.49
C ASN A 55 -0.50 50.14 -13.48
N PHE A 56 0.46 49.38 -12.95
CA PHE A 56 1.29 48.48 -13.75
C PHE A 56 0.45 47.24 -14.10
N LYS A 57 0.05 47.12 -15.36
CA LYS A 57 -0.78 46.01 -15.83
C LYS A 57 0.12 44.82 -16.17
N PHE A 58 0.30 43.91 -15.21
CA PHE A 58 0.98 42.64 -15.45
C PHE A 58 0.13 41.79 -16.42
N LYS A 59 0.63 41.55 -17.64
CA LYS A 59 -0.06 40.73 -18.64
C LYS A 59 0.07 39.26 -18.30
N SER A 60 -0.91 38.72 -17.58
CA SER A 60 -1.09 37.27 -17.42
C SER A 60 -2.11 36.77 -18.45
N SER A 61 -1.69 36.47 -19.67
CA SER A 61 -2.50 35.63 -20.56
C SER A 61 -1.62 34.83 -21.51
N TRP A 62 -1.57 33.51 -21.29
CA TRP A 62 -0.97 32.53 -22.21
C TRP A 62 -1.94 32.12 -23.33
N LYS A 63 -2.94 32.95 -23.66
CA LYS A 63 -3.93 32.65 -24.68
C LYS A 63 -4.21 33.90 -25.50
N GLU A 64 -3.51 34.04 -26.63
CA GLU A 64 -4.10 34.02 -27.98
C GLU A 64 -3.02 34.22 -29.07
N THR A 65 -3.16 33.43 -30.13
CA THR A 65 -2.55 33.40 -31.48
C THR A 65 -1.14 33.99 -31.72
N ILE A 66 -0.19 33.11 -32.05
CA ILE A 66 1.23 33.42 -32.30
C ILE A 66 1.49 33.44 -33.82
N GLU A 67 1.90 34.59 -34.38
CA GLU A 67 2.59 34.64 -35.68
C GLU A 67 4.11 34.68 -35.49
N SER A 68 4.84 33.88 -36.27
CA SER A 68 6.30 33.82 -36.23
C SER A 68 6.92 35.03 -36.93
N THR A 69 7.73 35.82 -36.23
CA THR A 69 8.53 36.88 -36.85
C THR A 69 10.03 36.60 -36.62
N VAL A 70 10.82 36.75 -37.69
CA VAL A 70 12.28 36.54 -37.63
C VAL A 70 12.93 37.82 -37.11
N ALA A 71 13.58 37.73 -35.95
CA ALA A 71 14.30 38.87 -35.37
C ALA A 71 15.61 39.11 -36.14
N LYS A 72 15.86 40.38 -36.50
CA LYS A 72 17.10 40.83 -37.15
C LYS A 72 17.89 41.73 -36.21
N HIS A 73 19.20 41.48 -36.09
CA HIS A 73 20.13 42.41 -35.44
C HIS A 73 21.13 42.87 -36.50
N GLN A 74 21.21 44.19 -36.73
CA GLN A 74 22.06 44.78 -37.79
C GLN A 74 21.86 44.14 -39.17
N GLY A 75 20.62 43.81 -39.53
CA GLY A 75 20.27 43.23 -40.83
C GLY A 75 20.49 41.72 -40.98
N ILE A 76 21.12 41.05 -40.01
CA ILE A 76 21.36 39.61 -40.03
C ILE A 76 20.25 38.90 -39.23
N PRO A 77 19.60 37.85 -39.77
CA PRO A 77 18.58 37.09 -39.04
C PRO A 77 19.22 36.28 -37.92
N VAL A 78 18.80 36.50 -36.67
CA VAL A 78 19.38 35.85 -35.46
C VAL A 78 18.51 34.69 -34.96
N GLY A 79 17.61 34.19 -35.80
CA GLY A 79 16.74 33.04 -35.50
C GLY A 79 15.25 33.38 -35.44
N LEU A 80 14.43 32.32 -35.48
CA LEU A 80 12.97 32.41 -35.38
C LEU A 80 12.57 32.53 -33.90
N PHE A 81 11.99 33.67 -33.52
CA PHE A 81 11.44 33.87 -32.19
C PHE A 81 9.93 34.08 -32.28
N LYS A 82 9.18 33.44 -31.37
CA LYS A 82 7.72 33.55 -31.29
C LYS A 82 7.38 34.74 -30.40
N ARG A 83 6.72 35.76 -30.95
CA ARG A 83 6.33 36.99 -30.25
C ARG A 83 4.79 37.05 -30.16
N SER A 84 4.25 37.53 -29.04
CA SER A 84 2.81 37.82 -28.92
C SER A 84 2.47 39.18 -29.53
N THR A 85 1.39 39.24 -30.32
CA THR A 85 0.96 40.42 -31.10
C THR A 85 0.32 41.53 -30.26
N GLU A 86 0.19 41.34 -28.96
CA GLU A 86 -0.44 42.29 -28.03
C GLU A 86 0.43 43.52 -27.70
N PHE A 87 1.61 43.67 -28.30
CA PHE A 87 2.60 44.70 -27.95
C PHE A 87 2.42 46.06 -28.66
N ASP A 88 1.50 46.20 -29.61
CA ASP A 88 1.41 47.42 -30.44
C ASP A 88 0.32 48.44 -30.06
N ASN A 89 -0.54 48.20 -29.06
CA ASN A 89 -1.57 49.17 -28.70
C ASN A 89 -1.13 50.15 -27.60
N THR A 90 -0.47 51.23 -28.03
CA THR A 90 -0.23 52.46 -27.26
C THR A 90 -1.41 53.45 -27.34
N ASN A 91 -2.65 52.98 -27.17
CA ASN A 91 -3.79 53.89 -27.00
C ASN A 91 -4.29 53.86 -25.56
N THR A 92 -3.89 54.88 -24.82
CA THR A 92 -4.43 55.26 -23.52
C THR A 92 -5.80 55.91 -23.73
N GLY A 93 -6.86 55.08 -23.73
CA GLY A 93 -8.23 55.53 -23.59
C GLY A 93 -8.80 54.99 -22.28
N ASP A 94 -9.31 55.88 -21.43
CA ASP A 94 -9.94 55.56 -20.16
C ASP A 94 -11.15 54.62 -20.40
N VAL A 95 -11.06 53.37 -19.93
CA VAL A 95 -12.18 52.42 -19.94
C VAL A 95 -12.78 52.40 -18.54
N GLU A 96 -13.94 53.02 -18.39
CA GLU A 96 -14.76 52.94 -17.19
C GLU A 96 -15.45 51.57 -17.12
N ILE A 97 -15.10 50.76 -16.12
CA ILE A 97 -15.70 49.43 -15.91
C ILE A 97 -16.63 49.48 -14.69
N THR A 98 -17.92 49.65 -14.92
CA THR A 98 -18.97 49.34 -13.93
C THR A 98 -18.97 47.84 -13.62
N ARG A 99 -18.44 47.43 -12.46
CA ARG A 99 -18.53 46.04 -11.97
C ARG A 99 -19.81 45.83 -11.15
N LYS A 100 -20.72 45.00 -11.67
CA LYS A 100 -21.80 44.38 -10.86
C LYS A 100 -21.17 43.45 -9.81
N MET A 101 -21.20 43.89 -8.56
CA MET A 101 -20.65 43.21 -7.40
C MET A 101 -21.71 42.27 -6.81
N SER A 102 -21.66 40.97 -7.13
CA SER A 102 -22.31 39.91 -6.32
C SER A 102 -21.99 38.47 -6.71
N ASN A 103 -21.47 38.17 -7.91
CA ASN A 103 -21.22 36.77 -8.34
C ASN A 103 -19.73 36.36 -8.48
N ILE A 104 -18.79 37.21 -8.08
CA ILE A 104 -17.34 37.04 -8.35
C ILE A 104 -16.61 36.15 -7.31
N SER A 105 -17.14 35.96 -6.09
CA SER A 105 -16.40 35.23 -5.03
C SER A 105 -16.46 33.70 -5.13
N LYS A 106 -17.54 33.13 -5.67
CA LYS A 106 -17.67 31.68 -5.89
C LYS A 106 -16.89 31.22 -7.12
N THR A 107 -16.88 32.03 -8.17
CA THR A 107 -16.12 31.78 -9.41
C THR A 107 -14.62 31.95 -9.21
N SER A 108 -14.16 32.86 -8.35
CA SER A 108 -12.72 32.99 -8.04
C SER A 108 -12.15 31.76 -7.32
N ARG A 109 -12.84 31.26 -6.27
CA ARG A 109 -12.40 30.06 -5.53
C ARG A 109 -12.38 28.80 -6.41
N LEU A 110 -13.37 28.64 -7.29
CA LEU A 110 -13.39 27.51 -8.24
C LEU A 110 -12.25 27.60 -9.26
N ASN A 111 -11.93 28.80 -9.75
CA ASN A 111 -10.78 29.01 -10.63
C ASN A 111 -9.44 28.73 -9.93
N ASP A 112 -9.30 29.11 -8.65
CA ASP A 112 -8.11 28.81 -7.85
C ASP A 112 -7.94 27.29 -7.62
N ILE A 113 -9.04 26.59 -7.30
CA ILE A 113 -9.04 25.12 -7.18
C ILE A 113 -8.66 24.48 -8.52
N TYR A 114 -9.24 24.94 -9.63
CA TYR A 114 -8.93 24.43 -10.95
C TYR A 114 -7.46 24.66 -11.34
N HIS A 115 -6.90 25.81 -10.98
CA HIS A 115 -5.49 26.12 -11.21
C HIS A 115 -4.55 25.24 -10.36
N ASN A 116 -4.89 25.01 -9.09
CA ASN A 116 -4.15 24.08 -8.23
C ASN A 116 -4.26 22.64 -8.74
N LEU A 117 -5.43 22.23 -9.24
CA LEU A 117 -5.63 20.91 -9.83
C LEU A 117 -4.77 20.73 -11.09
N ARG A 118 -4.68 21.75 -11.96
CA ARG A 118 -3.78 21.72 -13.13
C ARG A 118 -2.30 21.60 -12.73
N LYS A 119 -1.89 22.25 -11.63
CA LYS A 119 -0.54 22.09 -11.08
C LYS A 119 -0.28 20.64 -10.62
N VAL A 120 -1.25 20.03 -9.92
CA VAL A 120 -1.17 18.61 -9.54
C VAL A 120 -1.12 17.72 -10.78
N GLN A 121 -2.00 17.97 -11.76
CA GLN A 121 -2.01 17.22 -13.02
C GLN A 121 -0.66 17.29 -13.76
N GLY A 122 -0.06 18.48 -13.82
CA GLY A 122 1.26 18.68 -14.42
C GLY A 122 2.34 17.84 -13.74
N ILE A 123 2.44 17.89 -12.40
CA ILE A 123 3.45 17.10 -11.69
C ILE A 123 3.14 15.60 -11.77
N THR A 124 1.87 15.17 -11.69
CA THR A 124 1.51 13.76 -11.88
C THR A 124 1.90 13.25 -13.26
N MET A 125 1.75 14.06 -14.31
CA MET A 125 2.12 13.66 -15.66
C MET A 125 3.64 13.50 -15.78
N VAL A 126 4.42 14.43 -15.23
CA VAL A 126 5.89 14.32 -15.20
C VAL A 126 6.32 13.04 -14.47
N GLN A 127 5.72 12.78 -13.31
CA GLN A 127 6.01 11.59 -12.52
C GLN A 127 5.63 10.29 -13.24
N ALA A 128 4.44 10.24 -13.83
CA ALA A 128 3.99 9.10 -14.60
C ALA A 128 4.90 8.82 -15.80
N LEU A 129 5.35 9.86 -16.50
CA LEU A 129 6.29 9.74 -17.62
C LEU A 129 7.67 9.25 -17.17
N ASN A 130 8.17 9.71 -16.02
CA ASN A 130 9.44 9.22 -15.45
C ASN A 130 9.35 7.72 -15.16
N VAL A 131 8.26 7.27 -14.55
CA VAL A 131 8.04 5.83 -14.28
C VAL A 131 7.90 5.03 -15.59
N LEU A 132 7.10 5.51 -16.54
CA LEU A 132 6.88 4.82 -17.83
C LEU A 132 8.14 4.77 -18.71
N ARG A 133 9.06 5.72 -18.55
CA ARG A 133 10.35 5.71 -19.26
C ARG A 133 11.22 4.54 -18.82
N GLN A 134 11.12 4.11 -17.56
CA GLN A 134 11.87 2.99 -17.00
C GLN A 134 11.07 1.67 -17.08
N LYS A 135 10.87 1.16 -18.30
CA LYS A 135 10.03 -0.03 -18.55
C LYS A 135 10.44 -1.28 -17.75
N ILE A 136 11.74 -1.52 -17.59
CA ILE A 136 12.28 -2.67 -16.84
C ILE A 136 11.88 -2.58 -15.37
N PHE A 137 12.05 -1.39 -14.79
CA PHE A 137 11.71 -1.13 -13.40
C PHE A 137 10.20 -1.27 -13.13
N LEU A 138 9.36 -0.76 -14.04
CA LEU A 138 7.91 -0.91 -13.97
C LEU A 138 7.46 -2.37 -14.08
N ALA A 139 8.04 -3.14 -15.01
CA ALA A 139 7.72 -4.56 -15.16
C ALA A 139 8.13 -5.36 -13.92
N PHE A 140 9.32 -5.10 -13.39
CA PHE A 140 9.79 -5.69 -12.15
C PHE A 140 8.84 -5.37 -10.99
N PHE A 141 8.40 -4.12 -10.83
CA PHE A 141 7.46 -3.74 -9.78
C PHE A 141 6.12 -4.49 -9.85
N LEU A 142 5.54 -4.62 -11.05
CA LEU A 142 4.23 -5.24 -11.21
C LEU A 142 4.30 -6.77 -11.06
N LEU A 143 5.40 -7.39 -11.52
CA LEU A 143 5.53 -8.85 -11.54
C LEU A 143 6.20 -9.41 -10.28
N LEU A 144 7.15 -8.71 -9.66
CA LEU A 144 7.87 -9.19 -8.49
C LEU A 144 6.96 -9.69 -7.34
N PRO A 145 5.89 -8.98 -6.92
CA PRO A 145 5.03 -9.44 -5.83
C PRO A 145 4.29 -10.73 -6.21
N THR A 146 3.85 -10.84 -7.46
CA THR A 146 3.20 -12.06 -7.96
C THR A 146 4.18 -13.23 -7.99
N ILE A 147 5.43 -13.01 -8.41
CA ILE A 147 6.47 -14.04 -8.43
C ILE A 147 6.89 -14.44 -7.01
N GLN A 148 7.12 -13.46 -6.13
CA GLN A 148 7.50 -13.68 -4.73
C GLN A 148 6.39 -14.40 -3.97
N GLY A 149 5.14 -13.94 -4.09
CA GLY A 149 3.99 -14.59 -3.47
C GLY A 149 3.80 -16.01 -3.96
N SER A 150 3.77 -16.22 -5.28
CA SER A 150 3.65 -17.56 -5.85
C SER A 150 4.80 -18.48 -5.43
N CYS A 151 6.04 -18.00 -5.46
CA CYS A 151 7.19 -18.76 -4.99
C CYS A 151 7.02 -19.15 -3.51
N MET A 152 6.60 -18.20 -2.66
CA MET A 152 6.42 -18.43 -1.24
C MET A 152 5.32 -19.46 -0.92
N PHE A 153 4.18 -19.43 -1.63
CA PHE A 153 3.13 -20.44 -1.44
C PHE A 153 3.54 -21.81 -1.96
N ASN A 154 4.33 -21.87 -3.04
CA ASN A 154 4.89 -23.13 -3.52
C ASN A 154 5.95 -23.69 -2.55
N THR A 155 6.72 -22.84 -1.86
CA THR A 155 7.75 -23.29 -0.91
C THR A 155 7.22 -23.60 0.49
N MET A 156 6.21 -22.88 0.98
CA MET A 156 5.58 -23.18 2.27
C MET A 156 4.80 -24.50 2.26
N GLY A 157 4.50 -25.03 1.07
CA GLY A 157 3.85 -26.31 0.90
C GLY A 157 2.34 -26.24 1.15
N TRP A 158 1.67 -27.29 0.70
CA TRP A 158 0.24 -27.52 0.93
C TRP A 158 0.09 -28.37 2.20
N LYS A 159 -1.12 -28.83 2.54
CA LYS A 159 -1.33 -29.77 3.66
C LYS A 159 -0.22 -30.85 3.67
N PRO A 160 0.50 -31.05 4.80
CA PRO A 160 1.67 -31.92 4.84
C PRO A 160 1.27 -33.35 4.48
N ARG A 161 2.05 -33.99 3.60
CA ARG A 161 1.82 -35.37 3.09
C ARG A 161 2.98 -36.26 3.51
N GLU A 162 2.73 -37.56 3.67
CA GLU A 162 3.75 -38.59 3.91
C GLU A 162 4.57 -38.41 5.21
N MET A 163 3.93 -37.91 6.27
CA MET A 163 4.60 -37.81 7.57
C MET A 163 4.75 -39.20 8.21
N ASN A 164 5.95 -39.48 8.73
CA ASN A 164 6.22 -40.70 9.47
C ASN A 164 5.59 -40.62 10.86
N ILE A 165 4.51 -41.38 11.09
CA ILE A 165 3.81 -41.40 12.37
C ILE A 165 4.35 -42.54 13.25
N GLY A 166 4.66 -42.20 14.50
CA GLY A 166 5.00 -43.17 15.53
C GLY A 166 3.80 -43.49 16.40
N VAL A 167 3.27 -44.71 16.29
CA VAL A 167 2.16 -45.15 17.16
C VAL A 167 2.72 -45.95 18.33
N VAL A 168 2.37 -45.56 19.55
CA VAL A 168 2.63 -46.34 20.77
C VAL A 168 1.30 -46.91 21.24
N ASN A 169 1.15 -48.24 21.15
CA ASN A 169 -0.02 -48.93 21.68
C ASN A 169 0.37 -49.69 22.95
N GLU A 170 -0.33 -49.42 24.06
CA GLU A 170 -0.11 -50.08 25.36
C GLU A 170 -1.05 -51.28 25.59
N GLU A 171 -2.01 -51.53 24.69
CA GLU A 171 -2.92 -52.69 24.79
C GLU A 171 -2.23 -54.02 24.46
N VAL A 172 -1.10 -53.98 23.74
CA VAL A 172 -0.38 -55.17 23.29
C VAL A 172 0.91 -55.32 24.09
N LEU A 173 1.05 -56.43 24.84
CA LEU A 173 2.23 -56.74 25.66
C LEU A 173 3.54 -56.81 24.84
N ASN A 174 3.45 -57.05 23.53
CA ASN A 174 4.59 -57.13 22.61
C ASN A 174 4.50 -56.05 21.52
N TRP A 175 5.49 -55.17 21.48
CA TRP A 175 5.56 -54.00 20.58
C TRP A 175 5.86 -54.36 19.11
N THR A 176 6.17 -55.63 18.81
CA THR A 176 6.43 -56.15 17.45
C THR A 176 5.25 -56.92 16.86
N SER A 177 4.27 -57.36 17.66
CA SER A 177 3.08 -57.99 17.12
C SER A 177 2.23 -56.92 16.47
N LEU A 178 2.11 -56.98 15.13
CA LEU A 178 1.06 -56.27 14.41
C LEU A 178 -0.30 -56.57 15.07
N CYS A 179 -1.21 -55.61 15.06
CA CYS A 179 -2.63 -55.87 15.30
C CYS A 179 -3.13 -56.84 14.21
N SER A 180 -2.93 -58.14 14.41
CA SER A 180 -3.20 -59.17 13.41
C SER A 180 -4.69 -59.51 13.40
N ALA A 181 -5.30 -59.33 12.24
CA ALA A 181 -6.75 -59.36 12.01
C ALA A 181 -7.49 -60.61 12.52
N GLU A 182 -6.83 -61.77 12.66
CA GLU A 182 -7.54 -63.04 12.90
C GLU A 182 -8.06 -63.24 14.33
N HIS A 183 -7.48 -62.58 15.34
CA HIS A 183 -7.86 -62.78 16.75
C HIS A 183 -8.81 -61.73 17.32
N PHE A 184 -8.87 -60.53 16.73
CA PHE A 184 -9.55 -59.36 17.32
C PHE A 184 -10.89 -58.99 16.63
N LEU A 185 -11.27 -59.71 15.56
CA LEU A 185 -12.44 -59.41 14.73
C LEU A 185 -13.70 -60.26 15.04
N LYS A 186 -13.69 -61.01 16.15
CA LYS A 186 -14.74 -62.02 16.38
C LYS A 186 -16.08 -61.42 16.86
N ASP A 187 -16.04 -60.31 17.58
CA ASP A 187 -17.23 -59.56 18.00
C ASP A 187 -17.06 -58.07 17.69
N SER A 188 -18.02 -57.48 16.96
CA SER A 188 -18.02 -56.05 16.64
C SER A 188 -18.14 -55.15 17.88
N CYS A 189 -18.62 -55.71 18.99
CA CYS A 189 -18.94 -55.00 20.22
C CYS A 189 -18.05 -55.32 21.41
N ASP A 190 -17.02 -56.13 21.21
CA ASP A 190 -15.99 -56.24 22.20
C ASP A 190 -15.11 -54.98 22.14
N LEU A 191 -15.06 -54.26 23.27
CA LEU A 191 -14.24 -53.06 23.45
C LEU A 191 -12.80 -53.40 23.82
N THR A 192 -12.49 -54.69 24.01
CA THR A 192 -11.10 -55.13 24.17
C THR A 192 -10.32 -54.83 22.88
N PHE A 193 -9.10 -54.32 23.03
CA PHE A 193 -8.23 -53.96 21.91
C PHE A 193 -8.78 -52.88 20.94
N LEU A 194 -9.54 -51.92 21.47
CA LEU A 194 -10.15 -50.83 20.71
C LEU A 194 -9.11 -50.03 19.90
N SER A 195 -7.92 -49.82 20.46
CA SER A 195 -6.83 -49.10 19.78
C SER A 195 -6.36 -49.85 18.53
N CYS A 196 -6.25 -51.17 18.60
CA CYS A 196 -5.88 -52.00 17.45
C CYS A 196 -6.93 -51.98 16.34
N LYS A 197 -8.21 -51.99 16.69
CA LYS A 197 -9.33 -51.94 15.73
C LYS A 197 -9.35 -50.61 14.98
N TYR A 198 -9.10 -49.50 15.67
CA TYR A 198 -8.97 -48.19 15.04
C TYR A 198 -7.75 -48.10 14.12
N LEU A 199 -6.58 -48.59 14.56
CA LEU A 199 -5.35 -48.54 13.78
C LEU A 199 -5.40 -49.36 12.49
N GLN A 200 -6.20 -50.43 12.46
CA GLN A 200 -6.44 -51.23 11.25
C GLN A 200 -7.30 -50.48 10.22
N GLU A 201 -8.21 -49.61 10.67
CA GLU A 201 -9.07 -48.84 9.78
C GLU A 201 -8.35 -47.68 9.08
N ILE A 202 -7.33 -47.11 9.70
CA ILE A 202 -6.56 -45.98 9.14
C ILE A 202 -5.45 -46.47 8.19
N GLU A 203 -5.21 -47.78 8.08
CA GLU A 203 -4.14 -48.38 7.24
C GLU A 203 -2.80 -47.64 7.32
N ILE A 204 -2.32 -47.33 8.53
CA ILE A 204 -1.04 -46.61 8.70
C ILE A 204 0.11 -47.60 8.45
N PRO A 205 1.07 -47.30 7.55
CA PRO A 205 2.29 -48.10 7.41
C PRO A 205 3.11 -48.00 8.71
N MET A 206 3.05 -49.05 9.52
CA MET A 206 3.77 -49.10 10.80
C MET A 206 5.27 -49.32 10.57
N ASN A 207 6.03 -48.23 10.54
CA ASN A 207 7.48 -48.29 10.63
C ASN A 207 7.90 -48.48 12.10
N SER A 208 8.97 -49.25 12.32
CA SER A 208 9.47 -49.71 13.63
C SER A 208 9.33 -48.69 14.78
N VAL A 209 8.66 -49.13 15.86
CA VAL A 209 8.44 -48.37 17.11
C VAL A 209 9.74 -47.81 17.70
N LYS A 210 10.90 -48.44 17.44
CA LYS A 210 12.20 -47.96 17.93
C LYS A 210 12.59 -46.63 17.27
N GLN A 211 12.36 -46.48 15.97
CA GLN A 211 12.61 -45.22 15.25
C GLN A 211 11.57 -44.15 15.57
N ALA A 212 10.31 -44.55 15.74
CA ALA A 212 9.22 -43.66 16.18
C ALA A 212 9.48 -43.10 17.59
N ARG A 213 9.85 -43.97 18.54
CA ARG A 213 10.14 -43.57 19.92
C ARG A 213 11.41 -42.72 20.01
N ILE A 214 12.46 -43.03 19.23
CA ILE A 214 13.66 -42.19 19.14
C ILE A 214 13.30 -40.79 18.63
N LYS A 215 12.47 -40.65 17.59
CA LYS A 215 12.03 -39.33 17.07
C LYS A 215 11.16 -38.54 18.06
N VAL A 216 10.28 -39.22 18.81
CA VAL A 216 9.44 -38.58 19.84
C VAL A 216 10.28 -38.16 21.06
N TYR A 217 11.22 -38.99 21.51
CA TYR A 217 12.11 -38.67 22.64
C TYR A 217 13.22 -37.67 22.29
N ASP A 218 13.66 -37.62 21.02
CA ASP A 218 14.56 -36.57 20.51
C ASP A 218 13.89 -35.19 20.44
N GLY A 219 12.60 -35.09 20.81
CA GLY A 219 11.90 -33.82 20.90
C GLY A 219 11.70 -33.17 19.53
N ASP A 220 11.61 -33.95 18.46
CA ASP A 220 11.35 -33.47 17.10
C ASP A 220 9.88 -33.05 16.89
N LEU A 221 9.23 -32.54 17.94
CA LEU A 221 8.03 -31.68 17.86
C LEU A 221 8.40 -30.27 17.33
N LYS A 222 9.46 -30.19 16.51
CA LYS A 222 9.92 -28.95 15.86
C LYS A 222 8.85 -28.37 14.94
N GLU A 223 7.90 -29.19 14.49
CA GLU A 223 6.77 -28.82 13.62
C GLU A 223 5.45 -28.77 14.39
N TYR A 224 5.39 -27.93 15.42
CA TYR A 224 4.21 -27.74 16.28
C TYR A 224 2.90 -27.55 15.49
N VAL A 225 2.91 -26.76 14.42
CA VAL A 225 1.72 -26.49 13.60
C VAL A 225 1.24 -27.73 12.84
N ALA A 226 2.15 -28.51 12.26
CA ALA A 226 1.79 -29.76 11.58
C ALA A 226 1.20 -30.77 12.58
N SER A 227 1.79 -30.87 13.77
CA SER A 227 1.31 -31.77 14.82
C SER A 227 -0.11 -31.42 15.31
N LEU A 228 -0.47 -30.13 15.35
CA LEU A 228 -1.81 -29.69 15.71
C LEU A 228 -2.86 -30.09 14.68
N PHE A 229 -2.57 -29.90 13.39
CA PHE A 229 -3.47 -30.34 12.32
C PHE A 229 -3.64 -31.86 12.30
N MET A 230 -2.54 -32.61 12.48
CA MET A 230 -2.60 -34.07 12.59
C MET A 230 -3.43 -34.54 13.78
N LEU A 231 -3.27 -33.88 14.95
CA LEU A 231 -4.04 -34.20 16.14
C LEU A 231 -5.53 -33.97 15.91
N GLN A 232 -5.89 -32.87 15.23
CA GLN A 232 -7.28 -32.58 14.87
C GLN A 232 -7.84 -33.66 13.95
N ASP A 233 -7.14 -33.98 12.84
CA ASP A 233 -7.56 -35.00 11.89
C ASP A 233 -7.70 -36.39 12.55
N PHE A 234 -6.78 -36.73 13.47
CA PHE A 234 -6.81 -37.99 14.23
C PHE A 234 -7.99 -38.04 15.19
N LEU A 235 -8.28 -36.96 15.92
CA LEU A 235 -9.43 -36.89 16.81
C LEU A 235 -10.75 -36.98 16.02
N GLU A 236 -10.85 -36.32 14.87
CA GLU A 236 -12.04 -36.39 14.01
C GLU A 236 -12.23 -37.79 13.43
N SER A 237 -11.16 -38.41 12.92
CA SER A 237 -11.16 -39.79 12.45
C SER A 237 -11.55 -40.78 13.55
N TYR A 238 -11.03 -40.60 14.77
CA TYR A 238 -11.35 -41.45 15.91
C TYR A 238 -12.81 -41.30 16.35
N GLY A 239 -13.35 -40.08 16.32
CA GLY A 239 -14.77 -39.83 16.57
C GLY A 239 -15.68 -40.55 15.57
N ALA A 240 -15.35 -40.46 14.27
CA ALA A 240 -16.09 -41.16 13.21
C ALA A 240 -15.97 -42.70 13.32
N PHE A 241 -14.85 -43.22 13.81
CA PHE A 241 -14.71 -44.64 14.13
C PHE A 241 -15.62 -45.06 15.29
N LEU A 242 -15.62 -44.31 16.39
CA LEU A 242 -16.46 -44.59 17.55
C LEU A 242 -17.96 -44.56 17.20
N GLU A 243 -18.39 -43.61 16.36
CA GLU A 243 -19.77 -43.52 15.89
C GLU A 243 -20.19 -44.77 15.09
N ARG A 244 -19.35 -45.20 14.13
CA ARG A 244 -19.58 -46.43 13.35
C ARG A 244 -19.57 -47.69 14.23
N LEU A 245 -18.70 -47.74 15.24
CA LEU A 245 -18.66 -48.85 16.19
C LEU A 245 -19.93 -48.89 17.05
N ALA A 246 -20.41 -47.74 17.53
CA ALA A 246 -21.64 -47.66 18.32
C ALA A 246 -22.88 -48.08 17.51
N GLU A 247 -22.95 -47.69 16.23
CA GLU A 247 -24.00 -48.17 15.30
C GLU A 247 -23.96 -49.69 15.14
N SER A 248 -22.77 -50.27 14.95
CA SER A 248 -22.60 -51.73 14.84
C SER A 248 -23.03 -52.49 16.11
N CYS A 249 -23.11 -51.79 17.24
CA CYS A 249 -23.49 -52.33 18.54
C CYS A 249 -24.89 -51.98 19.00
N GLN A 250 -25.71 -51.40 18.13
CA GLN A 250 -27.07 -50.97 18.45
C GLN A 250 -27.14 -50.04 19.68
N MET A 251 -26.04 -49.33 19.96
CA MET A 251 -26.01 -48.29 21.00
C MET A 251 -26.36 -46.96 20.35
N ASN A 252 -26.97 -46.06 21.13
CA ASN A 252 -27.18 -44.69 20.67
C ASN A 252 -25.81 -44.06 20.35
N GLY A 253 -25.59 -43.71 19.07
CA GLY A 253 -24.33 -43.10 18.59
C GLY A 253 -23.94 -41.81 19.32
N ILE A 254 -24.90 -41.19 20.03
CA ILE A 254 -24.69 -40.04 20.91
C ILE A 254 -23.68 -40.33 22.03
N ILE A 255 -23.59 -41.57 22.53
CA ILE A 255 -22.67 -41.97 23.61
C ILE A 255 -21.22 -42.03 23.11
N ALA A 256 -21.03 -42.26 21.80
CA ALA A 256 -19.74 -42.42 21.15
C ALA A 256 -19.19 -41.13 20.54
N LYS A 257 -20.00 -40.06 20.53
CA LYS A 257 -19.54 -38.74 20.07
C LYS A 257 -18.55 -38.17 21.09
N ILE A 258 -17.38 -37.75 20.61
CA ILE A 258 -16.38 -37.06 21.44
C ILE A 258 -17.08 -35.85 22.10
N PRO A 259 -16.89 -35.61 23.41
CA PRO A 259 -17.58 -34.53 24.14
C PRO A 259 -17.17 -33.11 23.69
N ILE A 260 -16.25 -33.03 22.73
CA ILE A 260 -15.85 -31.81 22.05
C ILE A 260 -16.65 -31.75 20.74
N GLU A 261 -17.76 -31.02 20.77
CA GLU A 261 -18.56 -30.78 19.57
C GLU A 261 -17.98 -29.57 18.82
N PHE A 262 -17.29 -29.83 17.71
CA PHE A 262 -16.96 -28.80 16.74
C PHE A 262 -18.25 -28.34 16.05
N LYS A 263 -18.83 -27.26 16.56
CA LYS A 263 -19.98 -26.61 15.91
C LYS A 263 -19.52 -25.98 14.60
N THR A 264 -20.44 -25.90 13.63
CA THR A 264 -20.19 -25.13 12.42
C THR A 264 -19.79 -23.71 12.82
N PRO A 265 -18.65 -23.20 12.34
CA PRO A 265 -18.17 -21.88 12.72
C PRO A 265 -19.20 -20.84 12.25
N VAL A 266 -19.46 -19.85 13.11
CA VAL A 266 -20.35 -18.72 12.76
C VAL A 266 -19.82 -17.97 11.53
N TYR A 267 -18.50 -18.05 11.28
CA TYR A 267 -17.83 -17.45 10.13
C TYR A 267 -16.76 -18.39 9.55
N GLY A 268 -16.75 -18.55 8.22
CA GLY A 268 -15.78 -19.38 7.49
C GLY A 268 -16.26 -20.81 7.23
N SER A 269 -15.44 -21.63 6.56
CA SER A 269 -15.66 -23.08 6.43
C SER A 269 -14.72 -23.84 7.36
N LEU A 270 -15.13 -25.05 7.77
CA LEU A 270 -14.31 -25.95 8.59
C LEU A 270 -13.04 -26.42 7.88
N ASP A 271 -13.06 -26.45 6.55
CA ASP A 271 -11.96 -26.91 5.70
C ASP A 271 -11.02 -25.79 5.20
N ASP A 272 -11.08 -24.59 5.79
CA ASP A 272 -10.27 -23.45 5.34
C ASP A 272 -8.78 -23.79 5.47
N SER A 273 -8.07 -23.81 4.33
CA SER A 273 -6.64 -24.09 4.29
C SER A 273 -5.85 -22.98 5.00
N TYR A 274 -4.76 -23.34 5.69
CA TYR A 274 -3.83 -22.38 6.30
C TYR A 274 -3.34 -21.32 5.30
N THR A 275 -3.25 -21.67 4.01
CA THR A 275 -2.93 -20.72 2.93
C THR A 275 -3.94 -19.57 2.83
N GLU A 276 -5.24 -19.81 3.00
CA GLU A 276 -6.28 -18.77 2.95
C GLU A 276 -6.16 -17.77 4.11
N PHE A 277 -5.65 -18.22 5.27
CA PHE A 277 -5.37 -17.36 6.41
C PHE A 277 -4.20 -16.39 6.14
N MET A 278 -3.19 -16.88 5.41
CA MET A 278 -1.94 -16.15 5.17
C MET A 278 -2.04 -15.14 4.03
N VAL A 279 -2.73 -15.49 2.95
CA VAL A 279 -2.83 -14.69 1.71
C VAL A 279 -3.07 -13.20 1.95
N PRO A 280 -4.12 -12.76 2.68
CA PRO A 280 -4.39 -11.33 2.83
C PRO A 280 -3.29 -10.55 3.57
N GLY A 281 -2.63 -11.19 4.54
CA GLY A 281 -1.52 -10.57 5.28
C GLY A 281 -0.27 -10.42 4.43
N ILE A 282 0.03 -11.45 3.63
CA ILE A 282 1.14 -11.39 2.67
C ILE A 282 0.84 -10.31 1.63
N ILE A 283 -0.41 -10.22 1.16
CA ILE A 283 -0.90 -9.16 0.26
C ILE A 283 -0.50 -7.77 0.74
N PHE A 284 -0.81 -7.47 1.98
CA PHE A 284 -0.47 -6.17 2.55
C PHE A 284 1.03 -5.99 2.71
N CYS A 285 1.74 -7.01 3.19
CA CYS A 285 3.17 -6.90 3.45
C CYS A 285 3.99 -6.60 2.18
N PHE A 286 3.80 -7.36 1.08
CA PHE A 286 4.55 -7.08 -0.15
C PHE A 286 4.12 -5.78 -0.82
N SER A 287 2.81 -5.47 -0.85
CA SER A 287 2.33 -4.21 -1.43
C SER A 287 2.86 -2.99 -0.67
N PHE A 288 2.84 -3.02 0.66
CA PHE A 288 3.36 -1.93 1.49
C PHE A 288 4.87 -1.74 1.30
N MET A 289 5.64 -2.83 1.40
CA MET A 289 7.10 -2.78 1.25
C MET A 289 7.50 -2.23 -0.11
N LEU A 290 6.99 -2.80 -1.20
CA LEU A 290 7.40 -2.41 -2.56
C LEU A 290 6.94 -0.99 -2.91
N THR A 291 5.71 -0.61 -2.55
CA THR A 291 5.21 0.75 -2.82
C THR A 291 6.03 1.80 -2.06
N SER A 292 6.36 1.54 -0.79
CA SER A 292 7.21 2.46 -0.01
C SER A 292 8.63 2.56 -0.55
N SER A 293 9.20 1.44 -1.02
CA SER A 293 10.53 1.41 -1.63
C SER A 293 10.60 2.24 -2.91
N ILE A 294 9.67 2.03 -3.82
CA ILE A 294 9.64 2.78 -5.08
C ILE A 294 9.43 4.26 -4.84
N THR A 295 8.54 4.61 -3.91
CA THR A 295 8.25 6.01 -3.63
C THR A 295 9.48 6.75 -3.11
N ALA A 296 10.29 6.12 -2.25
CA ALA A 296 11.53 6.74 -1.77
C ALA A 296 12.58 6.87 -2.88
N ILE A 297 12.79 5.81 -3.67
CA ILE A 297 13.75 5.84 -4.78
C ILE A 297 13.36 6.94 -5.77
N LEU A 298 12.09 7.01 -6.17
CA LEU A 298 11.60 8.02 -7.11
C LEU A 298 11.77 9.43 -6.53
N TYR A 299 11.46 9.63 -5.25
CA TYR A 299 11.65 10.91 -4.57
C TYR A 299 13.12 11.35 -4.56
N ILE A 300 14.04 10.44 -4.25
CA ILE A 300 15.48 10.75 -4.23
C ILE A 300 15.99 11.01 -5.65
N THR A 301 15.60 10.20 -6.63
CA THR A 301 15.96 10.43 -8.04
C THR A 301 15.44 11.78 -8.54
N ASP A 302 14.24 12.21 -8.13
CA ASP A 302 13.72 13.54 -8.49
C ASP A 302 14.45 14.68 -7.80
N ARG A 303 14.96 14.44 -6.58
CA ARG A 303 15.81 15.36 -5.85
C ARG A 303 17.19 15.48 -6.51
N GLU A 304 17.83 14.36 -6.83
CA GLU A 304 19.13 14.28 -7.52
C GLU A 304 19.08 14.94 -8.91
N ASN A 305 18.00 14.72 -9.67
CA ASN A 305 17.81 15.34 -10.98
C ASN A 305 17.44 16.83 -10.92
N GLY A 306 17.23 17.40 -9.72
CA GLY A 306 16.81 18.78 -9.52
C GLY A 306 15.37 19.08 -10.00
N THR A 307 14.57 18.05 -10.29
CA THR A 307 13.16 18.18 -10.72
C THR A 307 12.33 18.82 -9.61
N LEU A 308 12.58 18.44 -8.36
CA LEU A 308 11.88 18.97 -7.18
C LEU A 308 12.09 20.49 -7.03
N LEU A 309 13.35 20.94 -7.13
CA LEU A 309 13.72 22.37 -7.04
C LEU A 309 13.12 23.19 -8.19
N ARG A 310 13.16 22.68 -9.42
CA ARG A 310 12.53 23.34 -10.58
C ARG A 310 11.02 23.49 -10.38
N GLY A 311 10.38 22.48 -9.79
CA GLY A 311 8.97 22.52 -9.42
C GLY A 311 8.65 23.60 -8.38
N GLN A 312 9.46 23.70 -7.31
CA GLN A 312 9.30 24.73 -6.28
C GLN A 312 9.49 26.15 -6.85
N VAL A 313 10.49 26.36 -7.71
CA VAL A 313 10.71 27.66 -8.40
C VAL A 313 9.54 28.03 -9.32
N ALA A 314 8.86 27.03 -9.91
CA ALA A 314 7.63 27.24 -10.68
C ALA A 314 6.40 27.56 -9.81
N GLY A 315 6.55 27.63 -8.48
CA GLY A 315 5.47 27.92 -7.54
C GLY A 315 4.60 26.72 -7.20
N LEU A 316 5.15 25.50 -7.22
CA LEU A 316 4.52 24.31 -6.67
C LEU A 316 4.76 24.24 -5.16
N LYS A 317 3.68 24.23 -4.37
CA LYS A 317 3.76 23.96 -2.93
C LYS A 317 3.99 22.47 -2.67
N THR A 318 4.57 22.13 -1.52
CA THR A 318 4.79 20.76 -1.02
C THR A 318 3.54 19.87 -1.13
N MET A 319 2.36 20.40 -0.81
CA MET A 319 1.09 19.65 -0.92
C MET A 319 0.77 19.17 -2.34
N HIS A 320 1.14 19.94 -3.37
CA HIS A 320 0.92 19.54 -4.77
C HIS A 320 1.85 18.39 -5.16
N ILE A 321 3.09 18.40 -4.65
CA ILE A 321 4.08 17.34 -4.87
C ILE A 321 3.60 16.05 -4.21
N LEU A 322 3.15 16.12 -2.96
CA LEU A 322 2.60 14.98 -2.21
C LEU A 322 1.39 14.36 -2.92
N LEU A 323 0.41 15.17 -3.31
CA LEU A 323 -0.75 14.71 -4.09
C LEU A 323 -0.35 14.10 -5.43
N GLY A 324 0.74 14.61 -6.02
CA GLY A 324 1.39 14.07 -7.20
C GLY A 324 1.80 12.61 -7.01
N TYR A 325 2.61 12.33 -5.99
CA TYR A 325 3.05 10.98 -5.66
C TYR A 325 1.88 10.05 -5.28
N ILE A 326 0.94 10.53 -4.45
CA ILE A 326 -0.23 9.74 -4.05
C ILE A 326 -1.04 9.28 -5.28
N THR A 327 -1.22 10.17 -6.25
CA THR A 327 -2.02 9.87 -7.44
C THR A 327 -1.29 8.91 -8.39
N THR A 328 -0.01 9.15 -8.68
CA THR A 328 0.74 8.31 -9.63
C THR A 328 1.07 6.95 -9.04
N GLN A 329 1.63 6.90 -7.84
CA GLN A 329 1.98 5.65 -7.17
C GLN A 329 0.74 4.92 -6.66
N GLY A 330 -0.33 5.64 -6.30
CA GLY A 330 -1.61 5.01 -5.95
C GLY A 330 -2.23 4.26 -7.11
N LEU A 331 -2.21 4.83 -8.33
CA LEU A 331 -2.70 4.13 -9.52
C LEU A 331 -1.87 2.88 -9.84
N LEU A 332 -0.55 2.97 -9.71
CA LEU A 332 0.36 1.84 -9.87
C LEU A 332 0.13 0.75 -8.81
N GLY A 333 -0.09 1.15 -7.56
CA GLY A 333 -0.43 0.25 -6.45
C GLY A 333 -1.75 -0.48 -6.68
N ILE A 334 -2.80 0.20 -7.16
CA ILE A 334 -4.07 -0.44 -7.51
C ILE A 334 -3.84 -1.49 -8.60
N LEU A 335 -3.09 -1.17 -9.65
CA LEU A 335 -2.77 -2.12 -10.71
C LEU A 335 -2.03 -3.34 -10.16
N GLN A 336 -1.05 -3.13 -9.29
CA GLN A 336 -0.30 -4.20 -8.62
C GLN A 336 -1.21 -5.11 -7.76
N ILE A 337 -2.11 -4.52 -6.96
CA ILE A 337 -3.06 -5.27 -6.12
C ILE A 337 -4.02 -6.10 -6.98
N VAL A 338 -4.53 -5.53 -8.08
CA VAL A 338 -5.43 -6.25 -8.99
C VAL A 338 -4.69 -7.43 -9.63
N LEU A 339 -3.49 -7.20 -10.17
CA LEU A 339 -2.69 -8.26 -10.80
C LEU A 339 -2.42 -9.41 -9.83
N TRP A 340 -2.04 -9.06 -8.60
CA TRP A 340 -1.74 -10.07 -7.61
C TRP A 340 -2.99 -10.82 -7.11
N SER A 341 -4.08 -10.09 -6.85
CA SER A 341 -5.36 -10.71 -6.49
C SER A 341 -5.85 -11.68 -7.57
N MET A 342 -5.63 -11.35 -8.85
CA MET A 342 -5.95 -12.24 -9.97
C MET A 342 -5.05 -13.49 -9.99
N THR A 343 -3.75 -13.34 -9.71
CA THR A 343 -2.85 -14.49 -9.57
C THR A 343 -3.28 -15.41 -8.43
N CYS A 344 -3.62 -14.87 -7.24
CA CYS A 344 -4.10 -15.67 -6.12
C CYS A 344 -5.41 -16.41 -6.44
N TYR A 345 -6.34 -15.77 -7.16
CA TYR A 345 -7.57 -16.42 -7.60
C TYR A 345 -7.29 -17.60 -8.54
N ILE A 346 -6.43 -17.42 -9.55
CA ILE A 346 -6.13 -18.46 -10.56
C ILE A 346 -5.27 -19.60 -9.98
N TRP A 347 -4.25 -19.28 -9.18
CA TRP A 347 -3.28 -20.27 -8.69
C TRP A 347 -3.71 -20.97 -7.40
N LEU A 348 -4.33 -20.26 -6.47
CA LEU A 348 -4.64 -20.78 -5.13
C LEU A 348 -6.15 -21.06 -4.95
N GLY A 349 -6.99 -20.76 -5.94
CA GLY A 349 -8.45 -20.82 -5.79
C GLY A 349 -8.99 -19.81 -4.78
N TYR A 350 -8.19 -18.79 -4.42
CA TYR A 350 -8.53 -17.85 -3.38
C TYR A 350 -9.65 -16.91 -3.82
N SER A 351 -10.80 -16.99 -3.13
CA SER A 351 -11.97 -16.17 -3.42
C SER A 351 -12.25 -15.18 -2.29
N VAL A 352 -12.51 -13.92 -2.65
CA VAL A 352 -12.90 -12.89 -1.70
C VAL A 352 -14.39 -13.06 -1.38
N ARG A 353 -14.73 -13.55 -0.18
CA ARG A 353 -16.13 -13.80 0.22
C ARG A 353 -16.90 -12.50 0.55
N GLY A 354 -16.18 -11.44 0.93
CA GLY A 354 -16.75 -10.15 1.32
C GLY A 354 -17.01 -9.17 0.16
N PRO A 355 -17.51 -7.96 0.47
CA PRO A 355 -17.72 -6.92 -0.52
C PRO A 355 -16.39 -6.50 -1.18
N ILE A 356 -16.27 -6.72 -2.49
CA ILE A 356 -15.07 -6.46 -3.29
C ILE A 356 -14.63 -4.99 -3.22
N TRP A 357 -15.57 -4.04 -3.17
CA TRP A 357 -15.24 -2.62 -3.05
C TRP A 357 -14.51 -2.30 -1.74
N LEU A 358 -14.88 -2.97 -0.65
CA LEU A 358 -14.27 -2.76 0.66
C LEU A 358 -12.85 -3.35 0.68
N TYR A 359 -12.65 -4.50 0.06
CA TYR A 359 -11.34 -5.10 -0.16
C TYR A 359 -10.40 -4.08 -0.85
N PHE A 360 -10.77 -3.58 -2.03
CA PHE A 360 -9.94 -2.61 -2.75
C PHE A 360 -9.76 -1.29 -2.01
N LEU A 361 -10.76 -0.83 -1.25
CA LEU A 361 -10.65 0.39 -0.45
C LEU A 361 -9.58 0.27 0.64
N ILE A 362 -9.56 -0.84 1.39
CA ILE A 362 -8.56 -1.06 2.44
C ILE A 362 -7.17 -1.22 1.80
N CYS A 363 -7.05 -1.96 0.69
CA CYS A 363 -5.78 -2.08 -0.04
C CYS A 363 -5.26 -0.71 -0.52
N LEU A 364 -6.15 0.15 -1.04
CA LEU A 364 -5.79 1.50 -1.49
C LEU A 364 -5.30 2.37 -0.33
N LEU A 365 -5.97 2.32 0.83
CA LEU A 365 -5.52 3.02 2.03
C LEU A 365 -4.12 2.55 2.47
N VAL A 366 -3.84 1.24 2.38
CA VAL A 366 -2.50 0.69 2.66
C VAL A 366 -1.46 1.24 1.70
N CYS A 367 -1.76 1.32 0.40
CA CYS A 367 -0.87 1.94 -0.57
C CYS A 367 -0.60 3.42 -0.25
N ILE A 368 -1.64 4.21 0.11
CA ILE A 368 -1.44 5.61 0.48
C ILE A 368 -0.55 5.73 1.73
N CYS A 369 -0.76 4.88 2.73
CA CYS A 369 0.10 4.83 3.92
C CYS A 369 1.55 4.47 3.55
N ALA A 370 1.74 3.51 2.64
CA ALA A 370 3.06 3.09 2.15
C ALA A 370 3.78 4.21 1.39
N ILE A 371 3.05 4.97 0.57
CA ILE A 371 3.57 6.14 -0.16
C ILE A 371 4.05 7.20 0.84
N ALA A 372 3.23 7.55 1.84
CA ALA A 372 3.60 8.54 2.84
C ALA A 372 4.83 8.11 3.66
N PHE A 373 4.90 6.83 4.04
CA PHE A 373 6.06 6.26 4.71
C PHE A 373 7.32 6.26 3.81
N GLY A 374 7.18 5.91 2.54
CA GLY A 374 8.26 5.93 1.56
C GLY A 374 8.83 7.33 1.33
N LEU A 375 7.96 8.35 1.26
CA LEU A 375 8.41 9.75 1.16
C LEU A 375 9.19 10.18 2.41
N LEU A 376 8.75 9.78 3.60
CA LEU A 376 9.45 10.11 4.85
C LEU A 376 10.85 9.49 4.86
N LEU A 377 10.99 8.24 4.42
CA LEU A 377 12.29 7.59 4.27
C LEU A 377 13.16 8.27 3.22
N GLY A 378 12.56 8.69 2.10
CA GLY A 378 13.26 9.41 1.03
C GLY A 378 13.83 10.76 1.47
N ILE A 379 13.28 11.39 2.51
CA ILE A 379 13.80 12.63 3.09
C ILE A 379 14.99 12.37 4.01
N VAL A 380 14.92 11.30 4.82
CA VAL A 380 15.97 10.93 5.78
C VAL A 380 17.25 10.48 5.05
N CYS A 381 17.11 9.87 3.87
CA CYS A 381 18.25 9.34 3.12
C CYS A 381 18.88 10.40 2.21
N SER A 382 20.21 10.41 2.14
CA SER A 382 20.98 11.34 1.30
C SER A 382 21.18 10.82 -0.11
N ASP A 383 21.53 9.53 -0.26
CA ASP A 383 21.82 8.89 -1.54
C ASP A 383 20.78 7.83 -1.91
N SER A 384 20.52 7.67 -3.21
CA SER A 384 19.61 6.64 -3.74
C SER A 384 20.02 5.21 -3.36
N VAL A 385 21.32 4.90 -3.36
CA VAL A 385 21.83 3.58 -2.94
C VAL A 385 21.68 3.37 -1.43
N GLN A 386 21.96 4.39 -0.62
CA GLN A 386 21.78 4.31 0.84
C GLN A 386 20.30 4.10 1.17
N ALA A 387 19.39 4.79 0.49
CA ALA A 387 17.96 4.60 0.66
C ALA A 387 17.51 3.19 0.29
N MET A 388 18.01 2.64 -0.81
CA MET A 388 17.71 1.25 -1.18
C MET A 388 18.19 0.28 -0.10
N VAL A 389 19.40 0.46 0.43
CA VAL A 389 19.95 -0.41 1.50
C VAL A 389 19.17 -0.24 2.80
N ILE A 390 18.90 0.98 3.25
CA ILE A 390 18.10 1.26 4.44
C ILE A 390 16.69 0.72 4.28
N GLN A 391 16.09 0.82 3.09
CA GLN A 391 14.77 0.24 2.84
C GLN A 391 14.79 -1.27 2.74
N ILE A 392 15.87 -1.88 2.26
CA ILE A 392 16.00 -3.34 2.33
C ILE A 392 16.19 -3.76 3.79
N PHE A 393 16.98 -3.06 4.61
CA PHE A 393 17.21 -3.42 6.02
C PHE A 393 16.02 -3.10 6.93
N LEU A 394 15.47 -1.89 6.85
CA LEU A 394 14.27 -1.47 7.58
C LEU A 394 13.03 -2.15 7.04
N GLY A 395 12.96 -2.35 5.72
CA GLY A 395 11.97 -3.18 5.06
C GLY A 395 12.06 -4.60 5.57
N LEU A 396 13.21 -5.28 5.56
CA LEU A 396 13.36 -6.61 6.16
C LEU A 396 13.09 -6.61 7.67
N PHE A 397 13.45 -5.58 8.43
CA PHE A 397 13.19 -5.54 9.87
C PHE A 397 11.69 -5.39 10.17
N ILE A 398 11.01 -4.44 9.50
CA ILE A 398 9.57 -4.20 9.64
C ILE A 398 8.75 -5.30 8.94
N PHE A 399 9.20 -5.83 7.80
CA PHE A 399 8.56 -6.90 7.03
C PHE A 399 8.70 -8.23 7.74
N LEU A 400 9.91 -8.63 8.15
CA LEU A 400 10.19 -9.98 8.69
C LEU A 400 9.84 -10.09 10.18
N TYR A 401 10.07 -9.04 10.98
CA TYR A 401 9.68 -9.04 12.39
C TYR A 401 8.30 -8.39 12.60
N GLY A 402 8.04 -7.22 12.02
CA GLY A 402 6.79 -6.47 12.21
C GLY A 402 5.57 -7.00 11.43
N GLY A 403 5.72 -7.38 10.16
CA GLY A 403 4.63 -7.71 9.23
C GLY A 403 4.36 -9.21 9.12
N PHE A 404 5.42 -10.01 9.05
CA PHE A 404 5.34 -11.46 8.87
C PHE A 404 5.03 -12.18 10.19
N ILE A 405 5.59 -11.69 11.29
CA ILE A 405 5.44 -12.23 12.65
C ILE A 405 4.43 -11.39 13.44
N PHE A 406 4.68 -10.11 13.74
CA PHE A 406 3.78 -9.31 14.61
C PHE A 406 2.44 -8.86 13.99
N ALA A 407 2.35 -8.63 12.69
CA ALA A 407 1.11 -8.12 12.05
C ALA A 407 0.06 -9.21 11.82
N GLY A 408 0.33 -10.42 12.30
CA GLY A 408 -0.66 -11.48 12.26
C GLY A 408 -0.69 -12.24 10.94
N ALA A 409 0.20 -11.94 9.99
CA ALA A 409 0.09 -12.40 8.60
C ALA A 409 0.23 -13.93 8.49
N THR A 410 1.24 -14.49 9.14
CA THR A 410 1.49 -15.94 9.17
C THR A 410 0.99 -16.57 10.46
N TRP A 411 1.24 -15.88 11.58
CA TRP A 411 0.88 -16.35 12.92
C TRP A 411 -0.20 -15.45 13.53
N PRO A 412 -1.19 -15.97 14.26
CA PRO A 412 -2.16 -15.13 14.99
C PRO A 412 -1.47 -14.20 16.00
N LEU A 413 -2.00 -12.97 16.16
CA LEU A 413 -1.47 -11.99 17.12
C LEU A 413 -1.60 -12.45 18.57
N GLU A 414 -2.58 -13.31 18.81
CA GLU A 414 -2.92 -13.88 20.10
C GLU A 414 -1.82 -14.80 20.64
N ALA A 415 -0.95 -15.33 19.76
CA ALA A 415 0.15 -16.21 20.15
C ALA A 415 1.36 -15.47 20.74
N PHE A 416 1.47 -14.15 20.57
CA PHE A 416 2.64 -13.41 21.04
C PHE A 416 2.57 -13.10 22.54
N PRO A 417 3.74 -13.06 23.22
CA PRO A 417 3.81 -12.56 24.59
C PRO A 417 3.29 -11.12 24.67
N THR A 418 2.71 -10.75 25.82
CA THR A 418 1.98 -9.48 26.01
C THR A 418 2.76 -8.24 25.57
N PHE A 419 4.06 -8.16 25.90
CA PHE A 419 4.92 -7.05 25.50
C PHE A 419 5.03 -6.90 23.97
N ALA A 420 5.30 -7.99 23.29
CA ALA A 420 5.51 -7.99 21.84
C ALA A 420 4.19 -7.76 21.09
N ARG A 421 3.07 -8.20 21.67
CA ARG A 421 1.72 -7.92 21.19
C ARG A 421 1.40 -6.41 21.17
N TYR A 422 1.82 -5.65 22.19
CA TYR A 422 1.64 -4.19 22.22
C TYR A 422 2.45 -3.48 21.13
N ILE A 423 3.68 -3.91 20.87
CA ILE A 423 4.50 -3.40 19.77
C ILE A 423 3.83 -3.69 18.43
N GLY A 424 3.31 -4.90 18.26
CA GLY A 424 2.57 -5.30 17.05
C GLY A 424 1.40 -4.37 16.74
N TYR A 425 0.61 -3.96 17.74
CA TYR A 425 -0.50 -3.02 17.53
C TYR A 425 -0.08 -1.62 17.09
N PHE A 426 1.16 -1.20 17.38
CA PHE A 426 1.68 0.10 16.94
C PHE A 426 2.15 0.08 15.48
N VAL A 427 2.39 -1.09 14.89
CA VAL A 427 2.79 -1.18 13.49
C VAL A 427 1.60 -0.83 12.59
N PRO A 428 1.75 0.10 11.61
CA PRO A 428 0.63 0.63 10.82
C PRO A 428 -0.12 -0.43 10.02
N ILE A 429 0.52 -1.56 9.69
CA ILE A 429 -0.04 -2.60 8.85
C ILE A 429 -0.84 -3.67 9.62
N THR A 430 -0.66 -3.77 10.94
CA THR A 430 -1.19 -4.85 11.77
C THR A 430 -2.71 -4.86 11.84
N LEU A 431 -3.31 -3.76 12.29
CA LEU A 431 -4.76 -3.65 12.41
C LEU A 431 -5.47 -3.74 11.04
N PRO A 432 -4.97 -3.11 9.95
CA PRO A 432 -5.50 -3.31 8.61
C PRO A 432 -5.48 -4.77 8.15
N THR A 433 -4.41 -5.51 8.47
CA THR A 433 -4.29 -6.94 8.11
C THR A 433 -5.37 -7.79 8.78
N LEU A 434 -5.67 -7.53 10.06
CA LEU A 434 -6.78 -8.19 10.76
C LEU A 434 -8.14 -7.84 10.15
N SER A 435 -8.34 -6.58 9.79
CA SER A 435 -9.58 -6.11 9.16
C SER A 435 -9.80 -6.76 7.80
N ILE A 436 -8.80 -6.77 6.91
CA ILE A 436 -8.95 -7.35 5.58
C ILE A 436 -9.13 -8.86 5.62
N ARG A 437 -8.44 -9.57 6.53
CA ARG A 437 -8.66 -11.00 6.75
C ARG A 437 -10.11 -11.28 7.13
N SER A 438 -10.67 -10.45 8.01
CA SER A 438 -12.08 -10.53 8.42
C SER A 438 -13.03 -10.26 7.24
N VAL A 439 -12.69 -9.39 6.30
CA VAL A 439 -13.49 -9.13 5.10
C VAL A 439 -13.40 -10.30 4.12
N VAL A 440 -12.19 -10.83 3.87
CA VAL A 440 -11.99 -11.87 2.84
C VAL A 440 -12.46 -13.24 3.32
N VAL A 441 -12.00 -13.71 4.48
CA VAL A 441 -12.29 -15.08 4.95
C VAL A 441 -13.69 -15.18 5.55
N ARG A 442 -14.14 -14.13 6.26
CA ARG A 442 -15.41 -14.13 6.98
C ARG A 442 -16.53 -13.37 6.27
N GLY A 443 -16.24 -12.65 5.18
CA GLY A 443 -17.25 -11.92 4.41
C GLY A 443 -17.84 -10.69 5.11
N LEU A 444 -17.16 -10.16 6.14
CA LEU A 444 -17.71 -9.11 7.01
C LEU A 444 -17.77 -7.73 6.34
N THR A 445 -18.76 -6.93 6.71
CA THR A 445 -18.96 -5.54 6.24
C THR A 445 -18.25 -4.52 7.15
N LEU A 446 -18.17 -3.27 6.69
CA LEU A 446 -17.48 -2.17 7.38
C LEU A 446 -18.00 -1.90 8.80
N THR A 447 -19.28 -2.16 9.08
CA THR A 447 -19.92 -1.88 10.37
C THR A 447 -19.48 -2.84 11.47
N HIS A 448 -18.85 -3.97 11.12
CA HIS A 448 -18.48 -4.99 12.08
C HIS A 448 -17.32 -4.53 12.99
N PRO A 449 -17.35 -4.81 14.31
CA PRO A 449 -16.33 -4.38 15.27
C PRO A 449 -14.91 -4.87 14.98
N LEU A 450 -14.75 -5.88 14.11
CA LEU A 450 -13.45 -6.41 13.69
C LEU A 450 -12.86 -5.66 12.49
N VAL A 451 -13.68 -4.91 11.73
CA VAL A 451 -13.27 -4.31 10.44
C VAL A 451 -12.96 -2.82 10.60
N TRP A 452 -13.84 -2.06 11.24
CA TRP A 452 -13.67 -0.60 11.37
C TRP A 452 -12.40 -0.15 12.11
N PRO A 453 -11.86 -0.85 13.15
CA PRO A 453 -10.68 -0.39 13.85
C PRO A 453 -9.43 -0.32 12.96
N GLY A 454 -9.27 -1.27 12.03
CA GLY A 454 -8.15 -1.24 11.08
C GLY A 454 -8.25 -0.09 10.08
N VAL A 455 -9.46 0.26 9.62
CA VAL A 455 -9.68 1.42 8.74
C VAL A 455 -9.39 2.73 9.47
N VAL A 456 -9.81 2.85 10.73
CA VAL A 456 -9.52 4.05 11.54
C VAL A 456 -8.03 4.16 11.83
N SER A 457 -7.37 3.04 12.17
CA SER A 457 -5.92 3.01 12.41
C SER A 457 -5.14 3.50 11.19
N ILE A 458 -5.47 3.02 10.00
CA ILE A 458 -4.71 3.39 8.80
C ILE A 458 -4.91 4.84 8.40
N ILE A 459 -6.13 5.37 8.55
CA ILE A 459 -6.42 6.79 8.32
C ILE A 459 -5.62 7.65 9.32
N THR A 460 -5.55 7.22 10.59
CA THR A 460 -4.77 7.91 11.62
C THR A 460 -3.29 7.95 11.25
N TRP A 461 -2.71 6.83 10.82
CA TRP A 461 -1.33 6.76 10.36
C TRP A 461 -1.07 7.64 9.13
N ILE A 462 -1.97 7.64 8.14
CA ILE A 462 -1.86 8.52 6.97
C ILE A 462 -1.83 9.99 7.42
N LEU A 463 -2.73 10.41 8.30
CA LEU A 463 -2.78 11.79 8.79
C LEU A 463 -1.50 12.17 9.54
N VAL A 464 -1.00 11.30 10.41
CA VAL A 464 0.25 11.53 11.16
C VAL A 464 1.45 11.65 10.22
N LEU A 465 1.58 10.74 9.25
CA LEU A 465 2.68 10.76 8.29
C LEU A 465 2.64 11.99 7.38
N VAL A 466 1.46 12.35 6.87
CA VAL A 466 1.27 13.56 6.06
C VAL A 466 1.59 14.81 6.86
N LEU A 467 1.17 14.89 8.12
CA LEU A 467 1.49 16.02 9.00
C LEU A 467 3.02 16.12 9.21
N CYS A 468 3.69 15.01 9.54
CA CYS A 468 5.15 14.98 9.63
C CYS A 468 5.84 15.46 8.34
N LEU A 469 5.40 15.00 7.16
CA LEU A 469 5.96 15.43 5.88
C LEU A 469 5.82 16.94 5.66
N THR A 470 4.70 17.53 6.05
CA THR A 470 4.45 18.97 5.88
C THR A 470 5.26 19.85 6.82
N VAL A 471 5.67 19.32 7.97
CA VAL A 471 6.57 20.01 8.93
C VAL A 471 8.02 19.91 8.47
N ILE A 472 8.43 18.76 7.93
CA ILE A 472 9.83 18.50 7.58
C ILE A 472 10.24 19.18 6.26
N ILE A 473 9.34 19.28 5.28
CA ILE A 473 9.65 19.91 3.98
C ILE A 473 9.37 21.42 4.08
N PRO A 474 10.40 22.30 4.19
CA PRO A 474 10.18 23.75 4.18
C PRO A 474 9.56 24.19 2.85
N ASN A 475 8.58 25.11 2.93
CA ASN A 475 7.85 25.67 1.79
C ASN A 475 8.71 26.54 0.87
#